data_AF-A0A5C8GAL6-F1
#
_entry.id   AF-A0A5C8GAL6-F1
#
_cell.length_a   1.000
_cell.length_b   1.000
_cell.length_c   1.000
_cell.angle_alpha   90.00
_cell.angle_beta   90.00
_cell.angle_gamma   90.00
#
_symmetry.space_group_name_H-M   'P 1'
#
loop_
_entity.id
_entity.type
_entity.pdbx_description
1 polymer ?
#
loop_
_entity_poly.entity_id
_entity_poly.type
_entity_poly.pdbx_seq_one_letter_code
_entity_poly.pdbx_strand_id
1 'polypeptide(L)'
;MKKLLIILLFILIPMSLFGFYGDGSGRSFIDFLMDKDQLRARTDQIGFLYGTEHIRVAFGVTGNTSGVILDNWTNDSSTNNKLSSYFRPSVALAVGYKSDLISVGGAYQFKYIDSNYMVHTPALMLTAMDNTLRFNIPVAIGVGNNFIKNTIVASTAIEARYYLHKFIDYFSQLRLYFYYGYARMSYAKIISSAQAEGVDPNSKAIYKDQTSIGVDLRAYFNFPTDKGVSIEPYIRVLYSQALDTVENLNGTLNKYKGENFNITPYGFDYTSLSFDETGTEKLSGGYIASVPGIPNPQGRVPISGIYRIGIALPLGLRASNDFVSLYVEPSLAVTIFGGKISLLGVERKGFFYTFGYVVYSELTVTPVKYLELFLELQTGGASRLGGDLYGASATTMILNASSGIAWYF
;
A
#
# COMPACT_ATOMS: atom_id res chain seq x y z
N MET A 1 28.99 -31.10 -11.96
CA MET A 1 30.01 -30.03 -12.05
C MET A 1 29.75 -29.05 -13.21
N LYS A 2 29.94 -29.38 -14.50
CA LYS A 2 29.80 -28.39 -15.61
C LYS A 2 28.50 -27.53 -15.60
N LYS A 3 27.33 -28.09 -15.25
CA LYS A 3 26.08 -27.31 -15.10
C LYS A 3 26.10 -26.27 -13.96
N LEU A 4 26.85 -26.50 -12.89
CA LEU A 4 27.00 -25.55 -11.78
C LEU A 4 27.88 -24.36 -12.20
N LEU A 5 28.88 -24.60 -13.05
CA LEU A 5 29.76 -23.56 -13.58
C LEU A 5 29.04 -22.60 -14.53
N ILE A 6 28.00 -23.07 -15.24
CA ILE A 6 27.15 -22.22 -16.10
C ILE A 6 26.34 -21.22 -15.24
N ILE A 7 25.81 -21.66 -14.09
CA ILE A 7 25.14 -20.76 -13.13
C ILE A 7 26.14 -19.73 -12.59
N LEU A 8 27.38 -20.14 -12.33
CA LEU A 8 28.47 -19.22 -11.96
C LEU A 8 28.87 -18.25 -13.08
N LEU A 9 28.69 -18.64 -14.35
CA LEU A 9 28.99 -17.79 -15.50
C LEU A 9 27.98 -16.64 -15.65
N PHE A 10 26.70 -16.90 -15.37
CA PHE A 10 25.66 -15.85 -15.33
C PHE A 10 25.87 -14.81 -14.20
N ILE A 11 26.77 -15.07 -13.25
CA ILE A 11 27.15 -14.13 -12.18
C ILE A 11 28.31 -13.22 -12.61
N LEU A 12 28.98 -13.52 -13.73
CA LEU A 12 30.25 -12.89 -14.12
C LEU A 12 30.21 -12.26 -15.53
N ILE A 13 29.82 -10.96 -15.54
CA ILE A 13 30.09 -9.93 -16.57
C ILE A 13 29.16 -9.98 -17.82
N PRO A 14 28.59 -8.83 -18.31
CA PRO A 14 28.49 -7.48 -17.76
C PRO A 14 27.04 -6.99 -17.51
N MET A 15 26.90 -5.75 -17.02
CA MET A 15 25.70 -5.10 -16.48
C MET A 15 24.46 -4.98 -17.39
N SER A 16 23.30 -5.50 -16.96
CA SER A 16 21.94 -4.97 -17.24
C SER A 16 20.84 -5.64 -16.35
N LEU A 17 20.61 -5.13 -15.12
CA LEU A 17 19.77 -5.80 -14.09
C LEU A 17 18.89 -4.84 -13.25
N PHE A 18 17.65 -4.58 -13.69
CA PHE A 18 16.55 -3.84 -13.01
C PHE A 18 15.20 -4.30 -13.63
N GLY A 19 13.96 -4.03 -13.19
CA GLY A 19 13.37 -3.42 -12.00
C GLY A 19 12.05 -4.02 -11.43
N PHE A 20 10.89 -3.71 -12.02
CA PHE A 20 9.55 -4.15 -11.56
C PHE A 20 9.13 -3.76 -10.11
N TYR A 21 8.12 -4.44 -9.56
CA TYR A 21 7.19 -3.94 -8.55
C TYR A 21 7.33 -4.64 -7.17
N GLY A 22 7.05 -3.90 -6.08
CA GLY A 22 6.88 -4.50 -4.75
C GLY A 22 6.40 -3.54 -3.66
N ASP A 23 5.38 -2.71 -3.92
CA ASP A 23 4.90 -1.57 -3.09
C ASP A 23 4.47 -1.86 -1.63
N GLY A 24 4.68 -3.06 -1.11
CA GLY A 24 4.25 -3.43 0.25
C GLY A 24 2.74 -3.60 0.40
N SER A 25 2.00 -3.72 -0.70
CA SER A 25 0.57 -3.99 -0.71
C SER A 25 0.12 -4.91 -1.85
N GLY A 26 1.01 -5.20 -2.80
CA GLY A 26 0.73 -6.01 -4.00
C GLY A 26 -0.18 -5.32 -5.02
N ARG A 27 -0.60 -4.06 -4.79
CA ARG A 27 -1.52 -3.32 -5.67
C ARG A 27 -0.92 -3.09 -7.06
N SER A 28 0.38 -2.80 -7.11
CA SER A 28 1.15 -2.59 -8.35
C SER A 28 0.90 -3.66 -9.42
N PHE A 29 0.71 -4.93 -9.04
CA PHE A 29 0.65 -6.05 -9.99
C PHE A 29 -0.50 -6.00 -11.02
N ILE A 30 -1.50 -5.12 -10.91
CA ILE A 30 -2.65 -5.14 -11.83
C ILE A 30 -2.28 -4.95 -13.32
N ASP A 31 -1.19 -4.25 -13.61
CA ASP A 31 -0.73 -4.02 -14.99
C ASP A 31 0.41 -4.98 -15.44
N PHE A 32 0.83 -5.92 -14.57
CA PHE A 32 1.91 -6.90 -14.81
C PHE A 32 1.85 -7.62 -16.17
N LEU A 33 0.65 -8.08 -16.56
CA LEU A 33 0.45 -8.86 -17.78
C LEU A 33 0.56 -7.99 -19.06
N MET A 34 0.47 -6.67 -18.90
CA MET A 34 0.23 -5.68 -19.97
C MET A 34 1.37 -4.68 -20.13
N ASP A 35 2.15 -4.44 -19.08
CA ASP A 35 3.37 -3.62 -19.13
C ASP A 35 4.37 -4.17 -20.16
N LYS A 36 5.17 -3.24 -20.71
CA LYS A 36 6.33 -3.58 -21.55
C LYS A 36 7.43 -4.19 -20.70
N ASP A 37 8.26 -5.00 -21.35
CA ASP A 37 9.48 -5.55 -20.79
C ASP A 37 10.40 -4.39 -20.39
N GLN A 38 10.84 -4.38 -19.12
CA GLN A 38 11.43 -3.20 -18.53
C GLN A 38 12.37 -3.44 -17.35
N LEU A 39 13.45 -2.67 -17.39
CA LEU A 39 14.27 -2.24 -16.28
C LEU A 39 13.55 -1.11 -15.54
N ARG A 40 13.70 -1.02 -14.22
CA ARG A 40 13.15 0.05 -13.35
C ARG A 40 13.99 0.19 -12.04
N ALA A 41 14.54 1.35 -11.76
CA ALA A 41 15.05 1.68 -10.42
C ALA A 41 14.21 2.82 -9.88
N ARG A 42 13.58 2.62 -8.72
CA ARG A 42 12.96 3.73 -7.96
C ARG A 42 13.74 3.94 -6.66
N THR A 43 13.35 4.88 -5.80
CA THR A 43 14.17 5.27 -4.63
C THR A 43 14.40 4.14 -3.61
N ASP A 44 13.59 3.09 -3.65
CA ASP A 44 13.57 1.98 -2.70
C ASP A 44 13.56 0.58 -3.33
N GLN A 45 13.48 0.42 -4.67
CA GLN A 45 13.21 -0.90 -5.31
C GLN A 45 13.83 -1.10 -6.72
N ILE A 46 14.13 -2.37 -7.05
CA ILE A 46 14.81 -2.87 -8.28
C ILE A 46 14.48 -4.37 -8.52
N GLY A 47 14.89 -5.02 -9.63
CA GLY A 47 14.44 -6.38 -10.03
C GLY A 47 14.45 -6.67 -11.55
N PHE A 48 13.32 -7.03 -12.20
CA PHE A 48 13.02 -7.00 -13.68
C PHE A 48 11.57 -7.40 -14.04
N LEU A 49 11.08 -6.96 -15.21
CA LEU A 49 9.93 -7.55 -15.93
C LEU A 49 10.37 -7.92 -17.36
N TYR A 50 10.05 -9.15 -17.76
CA TYR A 50 10.37 -9.71 -19.08
C TYR A 50 9.27 -10.68 -19.54
N GLY A 51 9.18 -10.97 -20.83
CA GLY A 51 8.39 -12.08 -21.32
C GLY A 51 8.52 -12.40 -22.80
N THR A 52 7.91 -13.51 -23.16
CA THR A 52 7.55 -13.83 -24.53
C THR A 52 6.14 -13.32 -24.82
N GLU A 53 5.66 -13.57 -26.04
CA GLU A 53 4.25 -13.43 -26.43
C GLU A 53 3.28 -14.03 -25.41
N HIS A 54 3.60 -15.24 -24.92
CA HIS A 54 2.73 -16.09 -24.11
C HIS A 54 3.08 -16.14 -22.61
N ILE A 55 4.32 -15.85 -22.21
CA ILE A 55 4.77 -15.97 -20.81
C ILE A 55 5.35 -14.65 -20.33
N ARG A 56 4.82 -14.11 -19.23
CA ARG A 56 5.40 -12.98 -18.48
C ARG A 56 6.08 -13.50 -17.21
N VAL A 57 7.27 -12.98 -16.89
CA VAL A 57 7.99 -13.23 -15.63
C VAL A 57 8.52 -11.92 -15.11
N ALA A 58 8.39 -11.70 -13.81
CA ALA A 58 8.98 -10.55 -13.16
C ALA A 58 9.50 -10.88 -11.77
N PHE A 59 10.54 -10.16 -11.35
CA PHE A 59 11.20 -10.30 -10.07
C PHE A 59 11.42 -8.91 -9.47
N GLY A 60 11.45 -8.80 -8.15
CA GLY A 60 11.62 -7.54 -7.44
C GLY A 60 12.33 -7.73 -6.10
N VAL A 61 13.08 -6.72 -5.68
CA VAL A 61 13.56 -6.54 -4.31
C VAL A 61 13.29 -5.09 -3.91
N THR A 62 12.89 -4.88 -2.66
CA THR A 62 12.54 -3.55 -2.13
C THR A 62 13.09 -3.37 -0.71
N GLY A 63 13.43 -2.14 -0.38
CA GLY A 63 13.98 -1.75 0.91
C GLY A 63 12.95 -1.73 2.03
N ASN A 64 13.45 -1.86 3.26
CA ASN A 64 12.69 -1.48 4.46
C ASN A 64 12.85 0.02 4.79
N THR A 65 13.73 0.74 4.10
CA THR A 65 13.99 2.19 4.26
C THR A 65 14.30 2.83 2.91
N SER A 66 13.82 4.06 2.69
CA SER A 66 14.06 4.77 1.42
C SER A 66 15.57 4.99 1.18
N GLY A 67 16.03 4.76 -0.05
CA GLY A 67 17.44 4.77 -0.42
C GLY A 67 18.20 3.47 -0.07
N VAL A 68 17.58 2.51 0.62
CA VAL A 68 18.27 1.32 1.18
C VAL A 68 17.54 0.03 0.77
N ILE A 69 17.88 -0.49 -0.42
CA ILE A 69 17.22 -1.64 -1.05
C ILE A 69 17.47 -2.96 -0.27
N LEU A 70 18.62 -3.11 0.38
CA LEU A 70 18.97 -4.22 1.28
C LEU A 70 19.86 -3.70 2.40
N ASP A 71 19.63 -4.13 3.64
CA ASP A 71 20.42 -3.73 4.81
C ASP A 71 20.87 -4.91 5.70
N ASN A 72 21.76 -4.55 6.63
CA ASN A 72 22.24 -5.38 7.73
C ASN A 72 22.71 -4.53 8.94
N TRP A 73 22.24 -3.28 9.04
CA TRP A 73 22.92 -2.23 9.82
C TRP A 73 22.21 -1.87 11.13
N THR A 74 20.90 -1.64 11.11
CA THR A 74 20.16 -1.10 12.25
C THR A 74 19.68 -2.19 13.21
N ASN A 75 20.01 -2.01 14.49
CA ASN A 75 19.77 -2.95 15.58
C ASN A 75 18.62 -2.45 16.46
N ASP A 76 17.41 -2.42 15.90
CA ASP A 76 16.22 -1.85 16.55
C ASP A 76 15.73 -2.68 17.76
N SER A 77 16.34 -3.84 18.02
CA SER A 77 16.09 -4.70 19.18
C SER A 77 17.36 -5.45 19.63
N SER A 78 18.31 -4.70 20.20
CA SER A 78 19.53 -5.24 20.84
C SER A 78 19.20 -6.41 21.78
N THR A 79 19.79 -7.60 21.62
CA THR A 79 21.19 -7.89 21.98
C THR A 79 21.89 -8.92 21.07
N ASN A 80 21.30 -9.29 19.93
CA ASN A 80 21.69 -10.50 19.18
C ASN A 80 22.59 -10.22 17.96
N ASN A 81 23.90 -10.40 18.12
CA ASN A 81 24.95 -10.13 17.10
C ASN A 81 24.99 -11.14 15.92
N LYS A 82 23.85 -11.53 15.35
CA LYS A 82 23.76 -12.52 14.27
C LYS A 82 23.24 -11.91 12.97
N LEU A 83 23.96 -12.15 11.87
CA LEU A 83 23.62 -11.70 10.51
C LEU A 83 22.16 -12.02 10.12
N SER A 84 21.63 -13.16 10.59
CA SER A 84 20.26 -13.63 10.38
C SER A 84 19.17 -12.83 11.11
N SER A 85 19.54 -11.97 12.05
CA SER A 85 18.62 -11.02 12.73
C SER A 85 18.69 -9.62 12.12
N TYR A 86 19.69 -9.34 11.30
CA TYR A 86 19.91 -8.04 10.65
C TYR A 86 19.51 -8.04 9.17
N PHE A 87 19.55 -9.19 8.47
CA PHE A 87 19.19 -9.25 7.06
C PHE A 87 17.67 -9.18 6.89
N ARG A 88 17.19 -8.07 6.31
CA ARG A 88 15.77 -7.76 6.13
C ARG A 88 15.35 -7.77 4.65
N PRO A 89 15.27 -8.95 3.99
CA PRO A 89 14.84 -9.02 2.61
C PRO A 89 13.34 -8.73 2.47
N SER A 90 12.99 -7.89 1.51
CA SER A 90 11.67 -7.88 0.88
C SER A 90 11.84 -8.18 -0.60
N VAL A 91 11.14 -9.21 -1.09
CA VAL A 91 11.29 -9.76 -2.44
C VAL A 91 9.93 -10.03 -3.08
N ALA A 92 9.85 -9.91 -4.40
CA ALA A 92 8.66 -10.20 -5.19
C ALA A 92 9.00 -11.10 -6.38
N LEU A 93 8.08 -11.98 -6.74
CA LEU A 93 8.11 -12.81 -7.94
C LEU A 93 6.72 -12.85 -8.56
N ALA A 94 6.61 -12.67 -9.86
CA ALA A 94 5.38 -12.82 -10.62
C ALA A 94 5.61 -13.68 -11.87
N VAL A 95 4.66 -14.56 -12.17
CA VAL A 95 4.64 -15.38 -13.39
C VAL A 95 3.23 -15.35 -13.96
N GLY A 96 3.09 -15.12 -15.25
CA GLY A 96 1.80 -15.04 -15.92
C GLY A 96 1.78 -15.66 -17.30
N TYR A 97 0.62 -16.18 -17.66
CA TYR A 97 0.32 -16.68 -18.99
C TYR A 97 -0.58 -15.68 -19.70
N LYS A 98 -0.25 -15.37 -20.96
CA LYS A 98 -1.03 -14.50 -21.83
C LYS A 98 -1.79 -15.33 -22.86
N SER A 99 -3.05 -14.95 -23.10
CA SER A 99 -3.85 -15.42 -24.23
C SER A 99 -4.84 -14.34 -24.65
N ASP A 100 -5.35 -14.45 -25.87
CA ASP A 100 -6.25 -13.47 -26.49
C ASP A 100 -7.55 -13.26 -25.70
N LEU A 101 -8.08 -14.34 -25.10
CA LEU A 101 -9.35 -14.30 -24.36
C LEU A 101 -9.16 -13.89 -22.90
N ILE A 102 -8.27 -14.59 -22.19
CA ILE A 102 -8.00 -14.38 -20.76
C ILE A 102 -6.50 -14.60 -20.49
N SER A 103 -5.84 -13.57 -19.99
CA SER A 103 -4.49 -13.64 -19.44
C SER A 103 -4.55 -13.72 -17.91
N VAL A 104 -3.70 -14.55 -17.29
CA VAL A 104 -3.72 -14.81 -15.83
C VAL A 104 -2.30 -14.76 -15.28
N GLY A 105 -2.12 -14.08 -14.14
CA GLY A 105 -0.84 -13.98 -13.43
C GLY A 105 -0.97 -14.41 -11.98
N GLY A 106 0.03 -15.13 -11.48
CA GLY A 106 0.24 -15.34 -10.05
C GLY A 106 1.48 -14.57 -9.60
N ALA A 107 1.36 -13.82 -8.52
CA ALA A 107 2.51 -13.17 -7.88
C ALA A 107 2.61 -13.52 -6.40
N TYR A 108 3.80 -13.35 -5.84
CA TYR A 108 4.09 -13.55 -4.43
C TYR A 108 5.14 -12.53 -3.99
N GLN A 109 4.77 -11.68 -3.03
CA GLN A 109 5.70 -10.83 -2.29
C GLN A 109 5.94 -11.40 -0.89
N PHE A 110 7.18 -11.31 -0.41
CA PHE A 110 7.58 -11.63 0.96
C PHE A 110 8.31 -10.43 1.55
N LYS A 111 8.07 -10.11 2.82
CA LYS A 111 8.79 -9.09 3.60
C LYS A 111 9.17 -9.65 4.96
N TYR A 112 10.47 -9.74 5.23
CA TYR A 112 10.99 -10.01 6.58
C TYR A 112 11.11 -8.68 7.34
N ILE A 113 10.51 -8.60 8.51
CA ILE A 113 10.65 -7.44 9.41
C ILE A 113 11.67 -7.80 10.49
N ASP A 114 11.42 -8.88 11.24
CA ASP A 114 12.41 -9.56 12.09
C ASP A 114 11.94 -10.98 12.49
N SER A 115 12.61 -11.59 13.47
CA SER A 115 12.33 -12.95 13.95
C SER A 115 10.91 -13.17 14.53
N ASN A 116 10.24 -12.10 14.97
CA ASN A 116 8.90 -12.12 15.54
C ASN A 116 7.81 -11.99 14.48
N TYR A 117 8.11 -11.41 13.32
CA TYR A 117 7.08 -11.00 12.38
C TYR A 117 7.57 -10.93 10.94
N MET A 118 6.79 -11.53 10.04
CA MET A 118 7.04 -11.57 8.60
C MET A 118 5.72 -11.52 7.84
N VAL A 119 5.75 -10.95 6.63
CA VAL A 119 4.56 -10.77 5.80
C VAL A 119 4.72 -11.53 4.48
N HIS A 120 3.69 -12.28 4.13
CA HIS A 120 3.55 -13.00 2.86
C HIS A 120 2.38 -12.39 2.09
N THR A 121 2.50 -12.19 0.79
CA THR A 121 1.45 -11.59 -0.05
C THR A 121 1.38 -12.32 -1.39
N PRO A 122 0.72 -13.49 -1.44
CA PRO A 122 0.19 -14.00 -2.70
C PRO A 122 -0.77 -12.99 -3.32
N ALA A 123 -0.76 -12.91 -4.64
CA ALA A 123 -1.70 -12.12 -5.42
C ALA A 123 -2.08 -12.84 -6.73
N LEU A 124 -3.31 -12.63 -7.19
CA LEU A 124 -3.81 -13.13 -8.48
C LEU A 124 -4.16 -11.96 -9.39
N MET A 125 -3.54 -11.91 -10.57
CA MET A 125 -3.88 -10.98 -11.66
C MET A 125 -4.75 -11.71 -12.68
N LEU A 126 -5.76 -11.03 -13.21
CA LEU A 126 -6.51 -11.49 -14.38
C LEU A 126 -6.72 -10.33 -15.34
N THR A 127 -6.69 -10.61 -16.64
CA THR A 127 -7.02 -9.64 -17.69
C THR A 127 -7.81 -10.31 -18.80
N ALA A 128 -8.89 -9.69 -19.26
CA ALA A 128 -9.81 -10.23 -20.25
C ALA A 128 -10.40 -9.12 -21.14
N MET A 129 -11.18 -9.52 -22.16
CA MET A 129 -11.90 -8.61 -23.07
C MET A 129 -10.95 -7.62 -23.76
N ASP A 130 -9.96 -8.11 -24.50
CA ASP A 130 -8.89 -7.32 -25.15
C ASP A 130 -8.21 -6.33 -24.19
N ASN A 131 -8.00 -6.77 -22.95
CA ASN A 131 -7.37 -6.01 -21.86
C ASN A 131 -8.18 -4.81 -21.33
N THR A 132 -9.47 -4.72 -21.68
CA THR A 132 -10.40 -3.72 -21.14
C THR A 132 -10.86 -4.04 -19.72
N LEU A 133 -10.85 -5.32 -19.30
CA LEU A 133 -11.17 -5.74 -17.94
C LEU A 133 -9.92 -6.31 -17.27
N ARG A 134 -9.53 -5.74 -16.12
CA ARG A 134 -8.38 -6.18 -15.30
C ARG A 134 -8.79 -6.36 -13.85
N PHE A 135 -8.22 -7.37 -13.19
CA PHE A 135 -8.34 -7.62 -11.76
C PHE A 135 -6.98 -7.83 -11.12
N ASN A 136 -6.83 -7.39 -9.88
CA ASN A 136 -5.74 -7.79 -9.00
C ASN A 136 -6.32 -8.11 -7.62
N ILE A 137 -6.01 -9.30 -7.10
CA ILE A 137 -6.50 -9.83 -5.82
C ILE A 137 -5.28 -10.14 -4.94
N PRO A 138 -4.66 -9.14 -4.30
CA PRO A 138 -3.59 -9.37 -3.32
C PRO A 138 -4.17 -9.74 -1.97
N VAL A 139 -3.59 -10.75 -1.30
CA VAL A 139 -3.94 -11.14 0.07
C VAL A 139 -2.67 -11.13 0.92
N ALA A 140 -2.45 -10.05 1.64
CA ALA A 140 -1.35 -9.94 2.59
C ALA A 140 -1.68 -10.69 3.87
N ILE A 141 -0.71 -11.45 4.39
CA ILE A 141 -0.80 -12.26 5.61
C ILE A 141 0.49 -12.04 6.41
N GLY A 142 0.36 -11.38 7.56
CA GLY A 142 1.41 -11.23 8.56
C GLY A 142 1.33 -12.34 9.59
N VAL A 143 2.46 -13.03 9.83
CA VAL A 143 2.54 -14.19 10.72
C VAL A 143 3.41 -13.87 11.93
N GLY A 144 2.80 -13.97 13.11
CA GLY A 144 3.43 -13.75 14.41
C GLY A 144 4.14 -14.98 14.96
N ASN A 145 5.38 -14.78 15.39
CA ASN A 145 6.31 -15.76 15.92
C ASN A 145 6.95 -15.24 17.22
N ASN A 146 7.76 -16.07 17.88
CA ASN A 146 8.59 -15.71 19.04
C ASN A 146 7.83 -14.99 20.17
N PHE A 147 7.84 -13.65 20.26
CA PHE A 147 7.10 -12.90 21.29
C PHE A 147 5.60 -12.79 21.01
N ILE A 148 5.19 -12.71 19.73
CA ILE A 148 3.78 -12.62 19.29
C ILE A 148 3.29 -13.88 18.57
N LYS A 149 3.74 -15.05 19.06
CA LYS A 149 3.27 -16.36 18.58
C LYS A 149 1.73 -16.46 18.66
N ASN A 150 1.12 -17.08 17.65
CA ASN A 150 -0.34 -17.14 17.42
C ASN A 150 -0.99 -15.83 16.89
N THR A 151 -0.24 -14.72 16.73
CA THR A 151 -0.76 -13.55 16.01
C THR A 151 -0.84 -13.81 14.51
N ILE A 152 -1.96 -13.46 13.89
CA ILE A 152 -2.15 -13.46 12.43
C ILE A 152 -2.86 -12.16 12.04
N VAL A 153 -2.25 -11.39 11.15
CA VAL A 153 -2.89 -10.25 10.49
C VAL A 153 -3.14 -10.64 9.03
N ALA A 154 -4.31 -10.32 8.48
CA ALA A 154 -4.63 -10.56 7.07
C ALA A 154 -5.35 -9.34 6.48
N SER A 155 -4.99 -8.93 5.28
CA SER A 155 -5.70 -7.86 4.56
C SER A 155 -5.69 -8.07 3.05
N THR A 156 -6.76 -7.67 2.38
CA THR A 156 -6.82 -7.62 0.93
C THR A 156 -7.19 -6.23 0.43
N ALA A 157 -6.64 -5.89 -0.74
CA ALA A 157 -6.90 -4.66 -1.47
C ALA A 157 -7.18 -5.00 -2.94
N ILE A 158 -8.32 -5.65 -3.16
CA ILE A 158 -8.78 -6.06 -4.48
C ILE A 158 -8.97 -4.80 -5.34
N GLU A 159 -8.39 -4.74 -6.54
CA GLU A 159 -8.73 -3.77 -7.57
C GLU A 159 -9.42 -4.49 -8.74
N ALA A 160 -10.62 -4.02 -9.10
CA ALA A 160 -11.29 -4.31 -10.35
C ALA A 160 -11.29 -3.05 -11.22
N ARG A 161 -10.88 -3.19 -12.48
CA ARG A 161 -10.60 -2.07 -13.39
C ARG A 161 -11.22 -2.36 -14.76
N TYR A 162 -12.11 -1.48 -15.21
CA TYR A 162 -12.75 -1.57 -16.52
C TYR A 162 -12.51 -0.32 -17.34
N TYR A 163 -12.10 -0.48 -18.60
CA TYR A 163 -11.83 0.60 -19.55
C TYR A 163 -12.99 0.76 -20.52
N LEU A 164 -13.67 1.91 -20.50
CA LEU A 164 -14.90 2.16 -21.25
C LEU A 164 -14.70 2.93 -22.55
N HIS A 165 -13.46 3.32 -22.88
CA HIS A 165 -13.08 4.04 -24.11
C HIS A 165 -13.40 3.30 -25.43
N LYS A 166 -13.86 2.03 -25.39
CA LYS A 166 -14.39 1.30 -26.56
C LYS A 166 -15.89 1.55 -26.80
N PHE A 167 -16.57 2.22 -25.88
CA PHE A 167 -18.03 2.32 -25.82
C PHE A 167 -18.54 3.75 -25.56
N ILE A 168 -17.75 4.57 -24.85
CA ILE A 168 -18.10 5.96 -24.49
C ILE A 168 -16.84 6.82 -24.60
N ASP A 169 -16.84 7.81 -25.49
CA ASP A 169 -15.63 8.58 -25.83
C ASP A 169 -15.06 9.37 -24.64
N TYR A 170 -15.94 9.94 -23.82
CA TYR A 170 -15.58 10.80 -22.70
C TYR A 170 -15.43 10.08 -21.36
N PHE A 171 -15.94 8.85 -21.20
CA PHE A 171 -15.84 8.07 -19.96
C PHE A 171 -14.79 6.97 -20.16
N SER A 172 -13.57 7.23 -19.70
CA SER A 172 -12.40 6.43 -20.07
C SER A 172 -12.26 5.15 -19.24
N GLN A 173 -12.55 5.21 -17.94
CA GLN A 173 -12.26 4.12 -17.01
C GLN A 173 -13.12 4.16 -15.73
N LEU A 174 -13.52 2.97 -15.27
CA LEU A 174 -14.06 2.73 -13.94
C LEU A 174 -13.06 1.88 -13.13
N ARG A 175 -12.78 2.27 -11.89
CA ARG A 175 -12.07 1.43 -10.91
C ARG A 175 -12.92 1.24 -9.67
N LEU A 176 -12.95 0.02 -9.16
CA LEU A 176 -13.57 -0.35 -7.90
C LEU A 176 -12.52 -1.08 -7.06
N TYR A 177 -12.27 -0.61 -5.84
CA TYR A 177 -11.47 -1.35 -4.87
C TYR A 177 -12.34 -1.87 -3.73
N PHE A 178 -12.03 -3.08 -3.27
CA PHE A 178 -12.57 -3.63 -2.03
C PHE A 178 -11.42 -3.82 -1.03
N TYR A 179 -11.61 -3.28 0.18
CA TYR A 179 -10.67 -3.37 1.29
C TYR A 179 -11.28 -4.20 2.41
N TYR A 180 -10.53 -5.18 2.89
CA TYR A 180 -10.85 -5.92 4.11
C TYR A 180 -9.57 -6.15 4.91
N GLY A 181 -9.66 -5.98 6.23
CA GLY A 181 -8.56 -6.25 7.15
C GLY A 181 -9.06 -6.96 8.40
N TYR A 182 -8.36 -8.01 8.79
CA TYR A 182 -8.56 -8.82 9.99
C TYR A 182 -7.24 -8.93 10.75
N ALA A 183 -7.28 -8.80 12.07
CA ALA A 183 -6.14 -9.08 12.92
C ALA A 183 -6.59 -9.90 14.12
N ARG A 184 -5.98 -11.07 14.32
CA ARG A 184 -5.97 -11.78 15.60
C ARG A 184 -4.62 -11.56 16.24
N MET A 185 -4.58 -10.80 17.32
CA MET A 185 -3.34 -10.48 18.04
C MET A 185 -3.31 -11.27 19.35
N SER A 186 -2.34 -12.17 19.53
CA SER A 186 -2.16 -12.86 20.81
C SER A 186 -1.10 -12.16 21.65
N TYR A 187 -1.44 -11.95 22.93
CA TYR A 187 -0.62 -11.27 23.93
C TYR A 187 -0.46 -12.10 25.20
N ALA A 188 -0.81 -13.39 25.14
CA ALA A 188 -0.63 -14.38 26.21
C ALA A 188 0.81 -14.37 26.75
N LYS A 189 1.79 -14.40 25.83
CA LYS A 189 3.22 -14.36 26.18
C LYS A 189 3.64 -13.05 26.81
N ILE A 190 3.15 -11.91 26.31
CA ILE A 190 3.46 -10.57 26.85
C ILE A 190 2.96 -10.46 28.30
N ILE A 191 1.74 -10.91 28.58
CA ILE A 191 1.20 -10.99 29.95
C ILE A 191 2.06 -11.92 30.83
N SER A 192 2.40 -13.13 30.35
CA SER A 192 3.23 -14.07 31.12
C SER A 192 4.64 -13.53 31.43
N SER A 193 5.22 -12.71 30.55
CA SER A 193 6.50 -12.03 30.81
C SER A 193 6.39 -10.83 31.76
N ALA A 194 5.19 -10.26 31.91
CA ALA A 194 4.90 -9.17 32.85
C ALA A 194 4.62 -9.66 34.29
N GLN A 195 5.16 -10.83 34.67
CA GLN A 195 5.04 -11.46 35.99
C GLN A 195 3.60 -11.79 36.45
N ALA A 196 2.65 -11.89 35.53
CA ALA A 196 1.31 -12.40 35.82
C ALA A 196 1.35 -13.93 35.99
N GLU A 197 1.33 -14.41 37.23
CA GLU A 197 1.29 -15.84 37.54
C GLU A 197 0.07 -16.54 36.93
N GLY A 198 0.25 -17.80 36.49
CA GLY A 198 -0.82 -18.66 35.98
C GLY A 198 -1.18 -18.50 34.50
N VAL A 199 -0.56 -17.59 33.75
CA VAL A 199 -0.83 -17.40 32.31
C VAL A 199 0.10 -18.25 31.43
N ASP A 200 -0.44 -19.19 30.66
CA ASP A 200 0.33 -19.95 29.65
C ASP A 200 0.78 -19.03 28.50
N PRO A 201 2.10 -18.87 28.24
CA PRO A 201 2.63 -18.08 27.12
C PRO A 201 2.18 -18.56 25.73
N ASN A 202 1.65 -19.78 25.60
CA ASN A 202 1.15 -20.34 24.35
C ASN A 202 -0.39 -20.25 24.20
N SER A 203 -1.09 -19.69 25.19
CA SER A 203 -2.56 -19.74 25.26
C SER A 203 -3.20 -19.13 24.01
N LYS A 204 -4.01 -19.95 23.33
CA LYS A 204 -4.86 -19.52 22.20
C LYS A 204 -6.18 -18.88 22.66
N ALA A 205 -6.42 -18.78 23.97
CA ALA A 205 -7.60 -18.15 24.56
C ALA A 205 -7.33 -16.71 25.05
N ILE A 206 -6.11 -16.18 24.87
CA ILE A 206 -5.77 -14.77 25.13
C ILE A 206 -5.42 -14.10 23.81
N TYR A 207 -6.39 -13.37 23.25
CA TYR A 207 -6.26 -12.69 21.96
C TYR A 207 -7.24 -11.53 21.81
N LYS A 208 -6.89 -10.61 20.90
CA LYS A 208 -7.72 -9.48 20.48
C LYS A 208 -7.94 -9.57 18.98
N ASP A 209 -9.19 -9.79 18.58
CA ASP A 209 -9.64 -9.78 17.19
C ASP A 209 -10.12 -8.37 16.82
N GLN A 210 -9.56 -7.79 15.75
CA GLN A 210 -9.96 -6.49 15.18
C GLN A 210 -10.33 -6.67 13.70
N THR A 211 -11.33 -5.92 13.21
CA THR A 211 -11.81 -6.01 11.81
C THR A 211 -12.11 -4.65 11.18
N SER A 212 -11.85 -4.54 9.87
CA SER A 212 -12.05 -3.32 9.09
C SER A 212 -12.55 -3.64 7.67
N ILE A 213 -13.35 -2.73 7.09
CA ILE A 213 -13.85 -2.81 5.71
C ILE A 213 -13.69 -1.47 4.97
N GLY A 214 -13.68 -1.50 3.63
CA GLY A 214 -13.81 -0.31 2.81
C GLY A 214 -14.09 -0.60 1.33
N VAL A 215 -14.57 0.41 0.62
CA VAL A 215 -14.89 0.38 -0.82
C VAL A 215 -14.49 1.71 -1.45
N ASP A 216 -13.76 1.69 -2.56
CA ASP A 216 -13.21 2.88 -3.24
C ASP A 216 -13.66 2.86 -4.70
N LEU A 217 -14.59 3.74 -5.07
CA LEU A 217 -15.11 3.87 -6.43
C LEU A 217 -14.45 5.07 -7.12
N ARG A 218 -13.95 4.88 -8.34
CA ARG A 218 -13.33 5.96 -9.14
C ARG A 218 -13.81 5.93 -10.58
N ALA A 219 -14.47 6.99 -11.02
CA ALA A 219 -14.98 7.16 -12.38
C ALA A 219 -14.16 8.25 -13.10
N TYR A 220 -13.36 7.83 -14.09
CA TYR A 220 -12.43 8.67 -14.84
C TYR A 220 -12.98 9.07 -16.20
N PHE A 221 -12.78 10.33 -16.56
CA PHE A 221 -13.18 10.91 -17.82
C PHE A 221 -11.95 11.37 -18.62
N ASN A 222 -12.12 11.61 -19.92
CA ASN A 222 -11.08 12.16 -20.78
C ASN A 222 -11.70 13.10 -21.82
N PHE A 223 -11.20 14.32 -21.88
CA PHE A 223 -11.57 15.34 -22.85
C PHE A 223 -10.29 15.86 -23.52
N PRO A 224 -9.84 15.26 -24.64
CA PRO A 224 -8.73 15.78 -25.43
C PRO A 224 -9.10 17.16 -26.00
N THR A 225 -8.10 18.03 -26.17
CA THR A 225 -8.27 19.36 -26.76
C THR A 225 -7.33 19.57 -27.94
N ASP A 226 -7.76 20.40 -28.90
CA ASP A 226 -7.04 20.73 -30.14
C ASP A 226 -5.63 21.35 -29.94
N LYS A 227 -5.27 21.66 -28.69
CA LYS A 227 -4.02 22.31 -28.30
C LYS A 227 -2.95 21.36 -27.74
N GLY A 228 -3.12 20.04 -27.93
CA GLY A 228 -2.17 19.03 -27.45
C GLY A 228 -2.23 18.81 -25.93
N VAL A 229 -3.37 19.12 -25.30
CA VAL A 229 -3.63 18.94 -23.87
C VAL A 229 -4.88 18.09 -23.70
N SER A 230 -4.86 17.07 -22.83
CA SER A 230 -6.07 16.38 -22.37
C SER A 230 -6.47 16.84 -20.97
N ILE A 231 -7.79 16.98 -20.78
CA ILE A 231 -8.42 17.28 -19.50
C ILE A 231 -9.04 15.98 -19.00
N GLU A 232 -8.50 15.45 -17.92
CA GLU A 232 -8.74 14.09 -17.40
C GLU A 232 -9.30 14.17 -15.96
N PRO A 233 -10.53 14.69 -15.75
CA PRO A 233 -11.12 14.76 -14.44
C PRO A 233 -11.61 13.38 -13.99
N TYR A 234 -11.70 13.17 -12.68
CA TYR A 234 -12.38 11.99 -12.15
C TYR A 234 -13.16 12.29 -10.87
N ILE A 235 -14.11 11.43 -10.57
CA ILE A 235 -14.84 11.43 -9.30
C ILE A 235 -14.37 10.23 -8.49
N ARG A 236 -13.99 10.45 -7.23
CA ARG A 236 -13.66 9.38 -6.28
C ARG A 236 -14.57 9.41 -5.07
N VAL A 237 -15.07 8.25 -4.68
CA VAL A 237 -15.84 8.04 -3.44
C VAL A 237 -15.25 6.86 -2.68
N LEU A 238 -14.72 7.10 -1.48
CA LEU A 238 -14.30 6.08 -0.53
C LEU A 238 -15.35 5.94 0.57
N TYR A 239 -15.70 4.70 0.92
CA TYR A 239 -16.20 4.33 2.23
C TYR A 239 -15.18 3.47 2.98
N SER A 240 -15.06 3.64 4.29
CA SER A 240 -14.19 2.82 5.15
C SER A 240 -14.73 2.79 6.59
N GLN A 241 -14.66 1.65 7.27
CA GLN A 241 -15.22 1.48 8.61
C GLN A 241 -14.42 0.49 9.48
N ALA A 242 -14.20 0.90 10.73
CA ALA A 242 -13.78 0.06 11.84
C ALA A 242 -14.99 -0.74 12.38
N LEU A 243 -14.89 -2.06 12.33
CA LEU A 243 -15.89 -2.97 12.88
C LEU A 243 -15.61 -3.28 14.35
N ASP A 244 -16.34 -4.23 14.94
CA ASP A 244 -16.20 -4.56 16.37
C ASP A 244 -14.85 -5.24 16.68
N THR A 245 -14.30 -4.90 17.85
CA THR A 245 -13.24 -5.66 18.52
C THR A 245 -13.87 -6.78 19.34
N VAL A 246 -13.26 -7.97 19.30
CA VAL A 246 -13.58 -9.07 20.22
C VAL A 246 -12.29 -9.45 20.95
N GLU A 247 -12.26 -9.23 22.25
CA GLU A 247 -11.11 -9.54 23.10
C GLU A 247 -11.45 -10.72 24.00
N ASN A 248 -10.62 -11.75 23.99
CA ASN A 248 -10.76 -12.94 24.81
C ASN A 248 -9.69 -12.93 25.90
N LEU A 249 -10.14 -12.91 27.15
CA LEU A 249 -9.30 -13.01 28.35
C LEU A 249 -9.52 -14.39 28.99
N ASN A 250 -8.91 -15.40 28.36
CA ASN A 250 -8.89 -16.79 28.83
C ASN A 250 -10.29 -17.41 29.08
N GLY A 251 -11.26 -17.07 28.24
CA GLY A 251 -12.66 -17.50 28.33
C GLY A 251 -13.65 -16.34 28.44
N THR A 252 -13.23 -15.20 29.00
CA THR A 252 -14.06 -13.99 29.08
C THR A 252 -14.03 -13.24 27.75
N LEU A 253 -15.13 -13.25 27.00
CA LEU A 253 -15.27 -12.55 25.73
C LEU A 253 -15.85 -11.14 25.91
N ASN A 254 -14.99 -10.13 25.80
CA ASN A 254 -15.36 -8.73 25.77
C ASN A 254 -15.55 -8.25 24.32
N LYS A 255 -16.69 -7.66 24.00
CA LYS A 255 -16.96 -7.12 22.65
C LYS A 255 -17.20 -5.60 22.73
N TYR A 256 -16.41 -4.83 22.01
CA TYR A 256 -16.46 -3.37 22.03
C TYR A 256 -16.18 -2.73 20.67
N LYS A 257 -16.61 -1.49 20.47
CA LYS A 257 -16.18 -0.66 19.33
C LYS A 257 -14.76 -0.17 19.61
N GLY A 258 -13.81 -0.41 18.70
CA GLY A 258 -12.41 -0.02 18.88
C GLY A 258 -11.84 0.76 17.69
N GLU A 259 -10.58 1.14 17.83
CA GLU A 259 -9.73 1.75 16.79
C GLU A 259 -9.27 0.65 15.82
N ASN A 260 -10.21 0.16 15.01
CA ASN A 260 -10.02 -0.95 14.06
C ASN A 260 -9.92 -0.41 12.63
N PHE A 261 -9.20 0.69 12.43
CA PHE A 261 -9.11 1.35 11.13
C PHE A 261 -7.85 0.91 10.36
N ASN A 262 -7.95 0.79 9.03
CA ASN A 262 -6.84 0.46 8.12
C ASN A 262 -5.96 -0.74 8.57
N ILE A 263 -6.59 -1.86 8.91
CA ILE A 263 -5.85 -3.07 9.34
C ILE A 263 -5.10 -3.67 8.16
N THR A 264 -3.77 -3.65 8.21
CA THR A 264 -2.86 -4.26 7.22
C THR A 264 -1.64 -4.87 7.90
N PRO A 265 -1.16 -6.06 7.46
CA PRO A 265 0.07 -6.66 7.98
C PRO A 265 1.30 -5.76 7.92
N TYR A 266 1.36 -4.87 6.91
CA TYR A 266 2.52 -3.99 6.66
C TYR A 266 2.53 -2.73 7.53
N GLY A 267 1.40 -2.42 8.19
CA GLY A 267 1.27 -1.33 9.17
C GLY A 267 1.00 -1.84 10.58
N PHE A 268 1.33 -3.10 10.87
CA PHE A 268 1.20 -3.68 12.21
C PHE A 268 2.51 -3.53 12.99
N ASP A 269 2.46 -2.84 14.12
CA ASP A 269 3.50 -2.91 15.13
C ASP A 269 3.14 -3.97 16.19
N TYR A 270 4.04 -4.94 16.34
CA TYR A 270 3.88 -6.03 17.29
C TYR A 270 4.34 -5.68 18.71
N THR A 271 5.03 -4.56 18.92
CA THR A 271 5.54 -4.13 20.22
C THR A 271 4.46 -3.41 21.05
N SER A 272 3.71 -2.50 20.43
CA SER A 272 2.50 -1.87 20.99
C SER A 272 1.20 -2.66 20.72
N LEU A 273 1.26 -3.70 19.87
CA LEU A 273 0.10 -4.47 19.37
C LEU A 273 -0.96 -3.55 18.74
N SER A 274 -0.52 -2.72 17.79
CA SER A 274 -1.36 -1.68 17.19
C SER A 274 -1.13 -1.51 15.68
N PHE A 275 -2.00 -0.70 15.07
CA PHE A 275 -1.90 -0.26 13.68
C PHE A 275 -1.57 1.25 13.57
N ASP A 276 -1.15 1.85 14.70
CA ASP A 276 -0.78 3.26 14.84
C ASP A 276 0.05 3.43 16.13
N GLU A 277 1.37 3.23 16.00
CA GLU A 277 2.35 3.49 17.08
C GLU A 277 2.26 4.92 17.62
N THR A 278 1.89 5.87 16.76
CA THR A 278 1.88 7.30 17.07
C THR A 278 0.61 7.77 17.79
N GLY A 279 -0.39 6.90 17.98
CA GLY A 279 -1.67 7.25 18.62
C GLY A 279 -2.36 8.47 17.99
N THR A 280 -2.09 8.70 16.71
CA THR A 280 -2.49 9.86 15.93
C THR A 280 -3.22 9.32 14.70
N GLU A 281 -4.53 9.05 14.80
CA GLU A 281 -5.28 8.40 13.71
C GLU A 281 -5.13 9.19 12.38
N LYS A 282 -4.23 8.71 11.50
CA LYS A 282 -3.92 9.36 10.22
C LYS A 282 -5.02 9.07 9.21
N LEU A 283 -6.17 9.74 9.39
CA LEU A 283 -7.32 9.75 8.49
C LEU A 283 -7.03 10.50 7.15
N SER A 284 -5.77 10.62 6.77
CA SER A 284 -5.23 11.25 5.56
C SER A 284 -4.89 10.20 4.47
N GLY A 285 -4.27 10.63 3.37
CA GLY A 285 -3.90 9.78 2.25
C GLY A 285 -5.06 9.42 1.31
N GLY A 286 -4.77 9.21 0.03
CA GLY A 286 -5.74 8.78 -0.96
C GLY A 286 -6.74 9.84 -1.42
N TYR A 287 -6.31 11.10 -1.62
CA TYR A 287 -7.20 12.22 -1.97
C TYR A 287 -8.30 12.46 -0.94
N ILE A 288 -7.92 12.31 0.33
CA ILE A 288 -8.76 12.55 1.48
C ILE A 288 -8.20 13.79 2.16
N ALA A 289 -9.07 14.74 2.50
CA ALA A 289 -8.66 15.91 3.27
C ALA A 289 -8.16 15.42 4.63
N SER A 290 -6.89 15.70 4.94
CA SER A 290 -6.30 15.32 6.21
C SER A 290 -7.17 15.80 7.37
N VAL A 291 -7.40 14.94 8.35
CA VAL A 291 -8.03 15.33 9.61
C VAL A 291 -6.93 15.93 10.50
N PRO A 292 -7.03 17.20 10.94
CA PRO A 292 -6.10 17.77 11.90
C PRO A 292 -6.00 16.89 13.14
N GLY A 293 -4.79 16.67 13.65
CA GLY A 293 -4.58 15.93 14.89
C GLY A 293 -5.44 16.53 16.00
N ILE A 294 -6.38 15.76 16.54
CA ILE A 294 -7.41 16.25 17.45
C ILE A 294 -6.74 16.57 18.80
N PRO A 295 -6.65 17.84 19.23
CA PRO A 295 -5.85 18.18 20.40
C PRO A 295 -6.51 17.71 21.71
N ASN A 296 -5.77 16.94 22.50
CA ASN A 296 -6.20 16.51 23.82
C ASN A 296 -5.05 16.62 24.85
N PRO A 297 -5.14 17.53 25.85
CA PRO A 297 -4.15 17.66 26.92
C PRO A 297 -3.99 16.42 27.81
N GLN A 298 -4.88 15.42 27.68
CA GLN A 298 -4.87 14.17 28.44
C GLN A 298 -4.31 12.97 27.65
N GLY A 299 -3.73 13.17 26.45
CA GLY A 299 -3.13 12.12 25.64
C GLY A 299 -4.02 11.65 24.48
N ARG A 300 -4.01 10.34 24.18
CA ARG A 300 -4.79 9.72 23.07
C ARG A 300 -6.24 10.21 23.06
N VAL A 301 -6.79 10.50 21.89
CA VAL A 301 -8.23 10.70 21.70
C VAL A 301 -8.82 9.33 21.37
N PRO A 302 -9.48 8.62 22.31
CA PRO A 302 -10.05 7.32 22.00
C PRO A 302 -11.23 7.50 21.06
N ILE A 303 -11.14 6.86 19.90
CA ILE A 303 -12.15 6.86 18.86
C ILE A 303 -12.70 5.44 18.72
N SER A 304 -14.01 5.26 18.83
CA SER A 304 -14.60 3.91 18.79
C SER A 304 -15.64 3.77 17.68
N GLY A 305 -15.43 2.75 16.83
CA GLY A 305 -16.34 2.39 15.74
C GLY A 305 -16.33 3.40 14.60
N ILE A 306 -15.16 3.98 14.30
CA ILE A 306 -15.02 5.00 13.27
C ILE A 306 -15.48 4.53 11.89
N TYR A 307 -16.23 5.38 11.20
CA TYR A 307 -16.42 5.31 9.77
C TYR A 307 -15.90 6.61 9.11
N ARG A 308 -15.43 6.49 7.87
CA ARG A 308 -14.96 7.60 7.03
C ARG A 308 -15.52 7.45 5.62
N ILE A 309 -16.20 8.50 5.17
CA ILE A 309 -16.55 8.76 3.78
C ILE A 309 -15.54 9.78 3.24
N GLY A 310 -14.91 9.50 2.10
CA GLY A 310 -14.08 10.46 1.37
C GLY A 310 -14.69 10.73 0.00
N ILE A 311 -14.80 12.00 -0.40
CA ILE A 311 -15.21 12.40 -1.75
C ILE A 311 -14.13 13.30 -2.31
N ALA A 312 -13.64 13.01 -3.52
CA ALA A 312 -12.69 13.87 -4.20
C ALA A 312 -13.10 14.15 -5.64
N LEU A 313 -12.76 15.36 -6.09
CA LEU A 313 -12.90 15.84 -7.46
C LEU A 313 -11.54 16.32 -8.00
N PRO A 314 -10.68 15.40 -8.45
CA PRO A 314 -9.45 15.74 -9.16
C PRO A 314 -9.69 16.19 -10.60
N LEU A 315 -8.93 17.19 -11.05
CA LEU A 315 -8.89 17.67 -12.42
C LEU A 315 -7.51 17.37 -13.01
N GLY A 316 -7.36 16.23 -13.68
CA GLY A 316 -6.14 15.92 -14.41
C GLY A 316 -5.96 16.84 -15.62
N LEU A 317 -4.74 17.31 -15.85
CA LEU A 317 -4.32 18.09 -17.00
C LEU A 317 -3.02 17.48 -17.53
N ARG A 318 -3.03 16.93 -18.75
CA ARG A 318 -1.87 16.29 -19.37
C ARG A 318 -1.43 17.05 -20.61
N ALA A 319 -0.13 17.30 -20.75
CA ALA A 319 0.49 17.83 -21.95
C ALA A 319 1.74 17.00 -22.28
N SER A 320 1.88 16.53 -23.51
CA SER A 320 2.98 15.62 -23.88
C SER A 320 3.49 15.84 -25.31
N ASN A 321 4.79 15.68 -25.49
CA ASN A 321 5.48 15.56 -26.77
C ASN A 321 6.36 14.30 -26.79
N ASP A 322 7.13 14.09 -27.86
CA ASP A 322 7.95 12.90 -28.08
C ASP A 322 8.99 12.58 -26.98
N PHE A 323 9.37 13.58 -26.18
CA PHE A 323 10.44 13.48 -25.17
C PHE A 323 9.99 13.81 -23.74
N VAL A 324 8.90 14.54 -23.57
CA VAL A 324 8.44 15.03 -22.26
C VAL A 324 6.91 14.89 -22.15
N SER A 325 6.45 14.30 -21.05
CA SER A 325 5.05 14.28 -20.63
C SER A 325 4.93 14.91 -19.25
N LEU A 326 4.06 15.91 -19.13
CA LEU A 326 3.69 16.54 -17.88
C LEU A 326 2.22 16.24 -17.58
N TYR A 327 1.95 15.73 -16.39
CA TYR A 327 0.61 15.61 -15.84
C TYR A 327 0.52 16.42 -14.54
N VAL A 328 -0.56 17.18 -14.37
CA VAL A 328 -0.83 17.94 -13.15
C VAL A 328 -2.29 17.71 -12.74
N GLU A 329 -2.52 17.43 -11.46
CA GLU A 329 -3.81 16.99 -10.93
C GLU A 329 -4.18 17.80 -9.66
N PRO A 330 -4.53 19.09 -9.78
CA PRO A 330 -5.17 19.85 -8.71
C PRO A 330 -6.47 19.16 -8.29
N SER A 331 -6.67 19.00 -6.98
CA SER A 331 -7.75 18.16 -6.45
C SER A 331 -8.39 18.77 -5.21
N LEU A 332 -9.72 18.84 -5.22
CA LEU A 332 -10.53 19.19 -4.04
C LEU A 332 -11.03 17.90 -3.37
N ALA A 333 -10.93 17.83 -2.05
CA ALA A 333 -11.32 16.67 -1.26
C ALA A 333 -12.18 17.07 -0.05
N VAL A 334 -13.25 16.30 0.20
CA VAL A 334 -14.04 16.33 1.43
C VAL A 334 -13.86 15.01 2.16
N THR A 335 -13.54 15.07 3.45
CA THR A 335 -13.59 13.93 4.36
C THR A 335 -14.75 14.14 5.30
N ILE A 336 -15.60 13.12 5.48
CA ILE A 336 -16.62 13.06 6.53
C ILE A 336 -16.33 11.83 7.37
N PHE A 337 -16.23 11.99 8.69
CA PHE A 337 -15.97 10.87 9.60
C PHE A 337 -16.84 10.96 10.85
N GLY A 338 -17.07 9.82 11.49
CA GLY A 338 -17.92 9.75 12.67
C GLY A 338 -17.72 8.44 13.43
N GLY A 339 -18.21 8.41 14.66
CA GLY A 339 -18.02 7.36 15.65
C GLY A 339 -18.35 7.93 17.02
N LYS A 340 -17.86 7.32 18.11
CA LYS A 340 -17.75 8.05 19.38
C LYS A 340 -16.35 8.62 19.49
N ILE A 341 -16.22 9.93 19.67
CA ILE A 341 -14.94 10.62 19.83
C ILE A 341 -14.92 11.31 21.20
N SER A 342 -13.99 10.93 22.08
CA SER A 342 -13.83 11.57 23.39
C SER A 342 -12.90 12.78 23.28
N LEU A 343 -13.49 13.99 23.19
CA LEU A 343 -12.76 15.24 23.07
C LEU A 343 -12.73 15.95 24.42
N LEU A 344 -11.54 16.11 25.02
CA LEU A 344 -11.35 16.74 26.34
C LEU A 344 -12.19 16.07 27.45
N GLY A 345 -12.32 14.74 27.40
CA GLY A 345 -13.16 13.95 28.32
C GLY A 345 -14.67 13.96 28.01
N VAL A 346 -15.12 14.63 26.95
CA VAL A 346 -16.53 14.70 26.54
C VAL A 346 -16.77 13.86 25.29
N GLU A 347 -17.67 12.86 25.36
CA GLU A 347 -18.12 12.10 24.19
C GLU A 347 -18.89 13.02 23.22
N ARG A 348 -18.23 13.45 22.14
CA ARG A 348 -18.85 14.20 21.05
C ARG A 348 -19.53 13.21 20.09
N LYS A 349 -20.82 13.43 19.85
CA LYS A 349 -21.65 12.68 18.89
C LYS A 349 -22.01 13.60 17.72
N GLY A 350 -21.80 13.11 16.50
CA GLY A 350 -22.07 13.84 15.26
C GLY A 350 -21.21 13.31 14.13
N PHE A 351 -21.35 13.91 12.94
CA PHE A 351 -20.36 13.80 11.88
C PHE A 351 -19.38 14.97 12.00
N PHE A 352 -18.11 14.67 11.81
CA PHE A 352 -17.04 15.63 11.64
C PHE A 352 -16.65 15.67 10.17
N TYR A 353 -16.16 16.81 9.68
CA TYR A 353 -15.72 16.92 8.31
C TYR A 353 -14.49 17.82 8.17
N THR A 354 -13.72 17.57 7.13
CA THR A 354 -12.62 18.44 6.69
C THR A 354 -12.69 18.63 5.19
N PHE A 355 -12.28 19.81 4.73
CA PHE A 355 -12.10 20.13 3.32
C PHE A 355 -10.63 20.43 3.05
N GLY A 356 -10.12 19.97 1.92
CA GLY A 356 -8.69 20.05 1.64
C GLY A 356 -8.39 20.13 0.15
N TYR A 357 -7.21 20.67 -0.12
CA TYR A 357 -6.64 20.79 -1.46
C TYR A 357 -5.27 20.11 -1.51
N VAL A 358 -4.97 19.49 -2.65
CA VAL A 358 -3.67 18.91 -2.98
C VAL A 358 -3.39 19.16 -4.45
N VAL A 359 -2.13 19.43 -4.76
CA VAL A 359 -1.60 19.36 -6.13
C VAL A 359 -0.70 18.14 -6.21
N TYR A 360 -0.95 17.34 -7.22
CA TYR A 360 -0.11 16.22 -7.63
C TYR A 360 0.42 16.50 -9.03
N SER A 361 1.62 16.02 -9.36
CA SER A 361 2.12 16.01 -10.73
C SER A 361 3.05 14.84 -11.02
N GLU A 362 3.04 14.43 -12.29
CA GLU A 362 3.96 13.44 -12.85
C GLU A 362 4.76 14.15 -13.96
N LEU A 363 6.09 14.01 -13.95
CA LEU A 363 6.96 14.45 -15.03
C LEU A 363 7.71 13.23 -15.56
N THR A 364 7.37 12.83 -16.78
CA THR A 364 8.10 11.81 -17.55
C THR A 364 9.01 12.50 -18.54
N VAL A 365 10.29 12.16 -18.55
CA VAL A 365 11.28 12.59 -19.54
C VAL A 365 11.89 11.35 -20.17
N THR A 366 11.80 11.24 -21.49
CA THR A 366 12.22 10.07 -22.28
C THR A 366 13.20 10.53 -23.37
N PRO A 367 14.48 10.79 -23.05
CA PRO A 367 15.44 11.39 -24.00
C PRO A 367 15.71 10.53 -25.23
N VAL A 368 15.53 9.21 -25.08
CA VAL A 368 15.52 8.22 -26.15
C VAL A 368 14.40 7.21 -25.86
N LYS A 369 13.82 6.61 -26.91
CA LYS A 369 12.63 5.72 -26.85
C LYS A 369 12.68 4.58 -25.83
N TYR A 370 13.86 4.25 -25.31
CA TYR A 370 14.14 3.14 -24.43
C TYR A 370 14.55 3.55 -23.01
N LEU A 371 14.70 4.85 -22.69
CA LEU A 371 15.13 5.31 -21.36
C LEU A 371 14.19 6.40 -20.85
N GLU A 372 13.55 6.13 -19.71
CA GLU A 372 12.60 6.99 -19.03
C GLU A 372 13.17 7.46 -17.69
N LEU A 373 13.07 8.76 -17.40
CA LEU A 373 13.06 9.32 -16.05
C LEU A 373 11.61 9.68 -15.70
N PHE A 374 11.10 9.14 -14.61
CA PHE A 374 9.77 9.43 -14.07
C PHE A 374 9.91 10.08 -12.69
N LEU A 375 9.38 11.28 -12.53
CA LEU A 375 9.33 12.00 -11.25
C LEU A 375 7.88 12.19 -10.84
N GLU A 376 7.54 11.79 -9.62
CA GLU A 376 6.21 11.95 -9.05
C GLU A 376 6.29 12.94 -7.88
N LEU A 377 5.59 14.07 -8.00
CA LEU A 377 5.65 15.19 -7.07
C LEU A 377 4.29 15.43 -6.41
N GLN A 378 4.31 15.89 -5.15
CA GLN A 378 3.09 16.20 -4.41
C GLN A 378 3.29 17.40 -3.47
N THR A 379 2.27 18.25 -3.34
CA THR A 379 2.25 19.37 -2.39
C THR A 379 0.81 19.73 -1.97
N GLY A 380 0.65 20.27 -0.75
CA GLY A 380 -0.65 20.64 -0.17
C GLY A 380 -0.92 19.96 1.17
N GLY A 381 -2.08 20.28 1.76
CA GLY A 381 -2.49 19.79 3.09
C GLY A 381 -3.36 18.51 3.07
N ALA A 382 -4.03 18.23 1.94
CA ALA A 382 -4.51 16.88 1.63
C ALA A 382 -3.41 16.08 0.93
N SER A 383 -3.53 14.76 0.82
CA SER A 383 -2.45 13.94 0.25
C SER A 383 -2.94 12.78 -0.63
N ARG A 384 -2.29 12.54 -1.77
CA ARG A 384 -2.55 11.36 -2.65
C ARG A 384 -1.98 10.10 -2.03
N LEU A 385 -0.72 10.16 -1.56
CA LEU A 385 -0.11 9.15 -0.70
C LEU A 385 -0.15 9.63 0.77
N GLY A 386 -0.33 8.72 1.73
CA GLY A 386 -0.21 9.06 3.16
C GLY A 386 1.27 9.19 3.54
N GLY A 387 1.66 10.30 4.17
CA GLY A 387 3.07 10.58 4.47
C GLY A 387 3.33 12.02 4.92
N ASP A 388 4.59 12.46 4.80
CA ASP A 388 5.23 13.56 5.54
C ASP A 388 4.69 14.99 5.30
N LEU A 389 3.75 15.16 4.36
CA LEU A 389 2.97 16.40 4.28
C LEU A 389 1.99 16.55 5.46
N TYR A 390 1.71 15.46 6.19
CA TYR A 390 0.91 15.50 7.41
C TYR A 390 1.70 16.11 8.57
N GLY A 391 1.43 17.37 8.88
CA GLY A 391 2.04 18.10 10.01
C GLY A 391 3.12 19.12 9.61
N ALA A 392 3.39 19.29 8.32
CA ALA A 392 4.24 20.38 7.84
C ALA A 392 3.63 21.75 8.22
N SER A 393 4.41 22.60 8.90
CA SER A 393 3.98 23.94 9.36
C SER A 393 3.87 24.98 8.24
N ALA A 394 4.29 24.62 7.03
CA ALA A 394 4.16 25.39 5.80
C ALA A 394 3.93 24.43 4.61
N THR A 395 3.62 24.97 3.43
CA THR A 395 3.45 24.18 2.20
C THR A 395 4.77 23.52 1.78
N THR A 396 4.92 22.22 2.05
CA THR A 396 6.06 21.40 1.63
C THR A 396 5.78 20.73 0.28
N MET A 397 6.84 20.41 -0.47
CA MET A 397 6.81 19.58 -1.67
C MET A 397 7.61 18.29 -1.41
N ILE A 398 7.06 17.14 -1.80
CA ILE A 398 7.72 15.85 -1.70
C ILE A 398 7.92 15.22 -3.09
N LEU A 399 8.97 14.40 -3.22
CA LEU A 399 9.14 13.42 -4.29
C LEU A 399 8.66 12.08 -3.76
N ASN A 400 7.72 11.43 -4.45
CA ASN A 400 7.16 10.15 -4.03
C ASN A 400 8.11 9.00 -4.41
N ALA A 401 8.11 7.92 -3.62
CA ALA A 401 9.06 6.80 -3.75
C ALA A 401 8.97 6.02 -5.08
N SER A 402 7.85 6.18 -5.79
CA SER A 402 7.63 5.74 -7.17
C SER A 402 8.52 6.44 -8.22
N SER A 403 9.20 7.53 -7.85
CA SER A 403 10.12 8.28 -8.71
C SER A 403 11.42 7.50 -9.00
N GLY A 404 11.93 7.65 -10.22
CA GLY A 404 13.20 7.06 -10.65
C GLY A 404 13.25 6.77 -12.15
N ILE A 405 14.05 5.79 -12.55
CA ILE A 405 14.37 5.48 -13.94
C ILE A 405 13.67 4.19 -14.40
N ALA A 406 13.31 4.09 -15.67
CA ALA A 406 12.98 2.84 -16.35
C ALA A 406 13.73 2.71 -17.69
N TRP A 407 14.01 1.48 -18.13
CA TRP A 407 14.60 1.21 -19.44
C TRP A 407 13.86 0.08 -20.14
N TYR A 408 13.42 0.29 -21.38
CA TYR A 408 12.60 -0.66 -22.14
C TYR A 408 13.45 -1.41 -23.16
N PHE A 409 13.12 -2.68 -23.41
CA PHE A 409 13.84 -3.56 -24.33
C PHE A 409 12.88 -4.52 -25.07
#